data_AF-A0A7C2S541-F1
#
_entry.id   AF-A0A7C2S541-F1
#
_cell.length_a   1.000
_cell.length_b   1.000
_cell.length_c   1.000
_cell.angle_alpha   90.00
_cell.angle_beta   90.00
_cell.angle_gamma   90.00
#
_symmetry.space_group_name_H-M   'P 1'
#
loop_
_entity.id
_entity.type
_entity.pdbx_description
1 polymer ?
#
loop_
_entity_poly.entity_id
_entity_poly.type
_entity_poly.pdbx_seq_one_letter_code
_entity_poly.pdbx_strand_id
1 'polypeptide(L)'
;REAINKMRNALREYVVLGVKTNIGFLSRVMENDEFIQGRIDTGFIDRHPELLESNGNNLQYALIAAAIAIRNSTKEVESSKETQVSNWKLFARKLAVSGKSLL
;
A
#
# COMPACT_ATOMS: atom_id res chain seq x y z
N ARG A 1 -19.21 23.81 -11.82
CA ARG A 1 -18.46 22.86 -10.97
C ARG A 1 -18.56 21.41 -11.46
N GLU A 2 -19.67 20.99 -12.08
CA GLU A 2 -19.82 19.63 -12.64
C GLU A 2 -18.69 19.24 -13.61
N ALA A 3 -18.28 20.14 -14.52
CA ALA A 3 -17.18 19.88 -15.46
C ALA A 3 -15.83 19.60 -14.77
N ILE A 4 -15.52 20.33 -13.70
CA ILE A 4 -14.30 20.10 -12.90
C ILE A 4 -14.32 18.71 -12.28
N ASN A 5 -15.45 18.32 -11.67
CA ASN A 5 -15.60 17.00 -11.07
C ASN A 5 -15.51 15.87 -12.12
N LYS A 6 -16.12 16.07 -13.30
CA LYS A 6 -15.98 15.13 -14.43
C LYS A 6 -14.51 14.98 -14.84
N MET A 7 -13.78 16.09 -14.97
CA MET A 7 -12.36 16.06 -15.33
C MET A 7 -11.50 15.39 -14.25
N ARG A 8 -11.77 15.66 -12.96
CA ARG A 8 -11.08 14.99 -11.84
C ARG A 8 -11.26 13.47 -11.88
N ASN A 9 -12.48 13.01 -12.11
CA ASN A 9 -12.76 11.57 -12.22
C ASN A 9 -12.08 10.96 -13.44
N ALA A 10 -12.18 11.62 -14.60
CA ALA A 10 -11.53 11.18 -15.83
C ALA A 10 -10.00 11.03 -15.64
N LEU A 11 -9.34 12.05 -15.07
CA LEU A 11 -7.89 12.01 -14.81
C LEU A 11 -7.48 10.93 -13.81
N ARG A 12 -8.33 10.64 -12.81
CA ARG A 12 -8.07 9.58 -11.82
C ARG A 12 -8.17 8.19 -12.42
N GLU A 13 -9.10 7.98 -13.35
CA GLU A 13 -9.35 6.69 -14.00
C GLU A 13 -8.45 6.46 -15.23
N TYR A 14 -7.79 7.51 -15.74
CA TYR A 14 -6.99 7.43 -16.94
C TYR A 14 -5.65 6.73 -16.70
N VAL A 15 -5.53 5.49 -17.15
CA VAL A 15 -4.31 4.68 -17.05
C VAL A 15 -3.53 4.73 -18.36
N VAL A 16 -2.32 5.29 -18.32
CA VAL A 16 -1.38 5.29 -19.43
C VAL A 16 -0.09 4.62 -18.99
N LEU A 17 0.35 3.64 -19.77
CA LEU A 17 1.56 2.86 -19.51
C LEU A 17 2.62 3.18 -20.56
N GLY A 18 3.90 3.09 -20.17
CA GLY A 18 5.04 3.18 -21.09
C GLY A 18 5.46 4.59 -21.52
N VAL A 19 4.69 5.63 -21.20
CA VAL A 19 5.05 7.02 -21.49
C VAL A 19 4.79 7.93 -20.28
N LYS A 20 5.62 8.96 -20.14
CA LYS A 20 5.38 10.02 -19.16
C LYS A 20 4.19 10.87 -19.61
N THR A 21 3.32 11.22 -18.68
CA THR A 21 2.14 12.04 -18.93
C THR A 21 2.08 13.22 -17.96
N ASN A 22 1.31 14.25 -18.31
CA ASN A 22 1.05 15.41 -17.46
C ASN A 22 -0.16 15.22 -16.53
N ILE A 23 -0.68 13.99 -16.37
CA ILE A 23 -1.90 13.71 -15.60
C ILE A 23 -1.78 14.20 -14.15
N GLY A 24 -0.61 14.04 -13.53
CA GLY A 24 -0.36 14.51 -12.16
C GLY A 24 -0.44 16.03 -12.04
N PHE A 25 0.12 16.76 -13.01
CA PHE A 25 0.01 18.22 -13.08
C PHE A 25 -1.45 18.66 -13.26
N LEU A 26 -2.15 18.09 -14.23
CA LEU A 26 -3.56 18.43 -14.49
C LEU A 26 -4.46 18.11 -13.30
N SER A 27 -4.18 17.02 -12.58
CA SER A 27 -4.91 16.66 -11.36
C SER A 27 -4.77 17.74 -10.28
N ARG A 28 -3.55 18.25 -10.06
CA ARG A 28 -3.32 19.35 -9.10
C ARG A 28 -3.99 20.65 -9.52
N VAL A 29 -3.97 20.99 -10.80
CA VAL A 29 -4.69 22.17 -11.33
C VAL A 29 -6.19 22.08 -11.02
N MET A 30 -6.79 20.89 -11.18
CA MET A 30 -8.21 20.67 -10.88
C MET A 30 -8.55 20.72 -9.38
N GLU A 31 -7.55 20.71 -8.51
CA GLU A 31 -7.68 20.79 -7.04
C GLU A 31 -7.34 22.19 -6.50
N ASN A 32 -6.76 23.07 -7.31
CA ASN A 32 -6.40 24.42 -6.92
C ASN A 32 -7.64 25.33 -6.78
N ASP A 33 -7.72 26.06 -5.67
CA ASP A 33 -8.88 26.90 -5.34
C ASP A 33 -9.08 28.08 -6.29
N GLU A 34 -8.02 28.71 -6.79
CA GLU A 34 -8.13 29.79 -7.77
C GLU A 34 -8.67 29.27 -9.11
N PHE A 35 -8.18 28.10 -9.54
CA PHE A 35 -8.69 27.45 -10.74
C PHE A 35 -10.18 27.09 -10.61
N ILE A 36 -10.59 26.54 -9.46
CA ILE A 36 -11.99 26.20 -9.17
C ILE A 36 -12.89 27.45 -9.14
N GLN A 37 -12.35 28.58 -8.69
CA GLN A 37 -13.05 29.86 -8.62
C GLN A 37 -12.98 30.66 -9.94
N GLY A 38 -12.28 30.14 -10.96
CA GLY A 38 -12.12 30.78 -12.27
C GLY A 38 -11.21 32.00 -12.27
N ARG A 39 -10.42 32.20 -11.22
CA ARG A 39 -9.44 33.29 -11.13
C ARG A 39 -8.14 32.87 -11.81
N ILE A 40 -8.15 32.84 -13.13
CA ILE A 40 -7.00 32.40 -13.93
C ILE A 40 -6.68 33.42 -15.03
N ASP A 41 -5.39 33.57 -15.31
CA ASP A 41 -4.83 34.36 -16.41
C ASP A 41 -3.57 33.67 -16.94
N THR A 42 -2.89 34.32 -17.89
CA THR A 42 -1.70 33.76 -18.55
C THR A 42 -0.51 33.54 -17.62
N GLY A 43 -0.44 34.24 -16.49
CA GLY A 43 0.60 34.09 -15.47
C GLY A 43 0.20 33.17 -14.30
N PHE A 44 -0.95 32.48 -14.39
CA PHE A 44 -1.44 31.59 -13.32
C PHE A 44 -0.39 30.54 -12.93
N ILE A 45 0.21 29.86 -13.91
CA ILE A 45 1.20 28.80 -13.62
C ILE A 45 2.47 29.37 -12.98
N ASP A 46 2.90 30.56 -13.38
CA ASP A 46 4.10 31.21 -12.82
C ASP A 46 3.93 31.56 -11.33
N ARG A 47 2.70 31.85 -10.92
CA ARG A 47 2.34 32.12 -9.52
C ARG A 47 2.13 30.87 -8.67
N HIS A 48 2.00 29.71 -9.32
CA HIS A 48 1.72 28.42 -8.70
C HIS A 48 2.78 27.36 -9.05
N PRO A 49 4.07 27.59 -8.75
CA PRO A 49 5.15 26.65 -9.07
C PRO A 49 4.96 25.28 -8.40
N GLU A 50 4.26 25.21 -7.27
CA GLU A 50 3.93 23.97 -6.56
C GLU A 50 3.10 23.00 -7.41
N LEU A 51 2.37 23.49 -8.42
CA LEU A 51 1.60 22.64 -9.34
C LEU A 51 2.52 21.78 -10.22
N LEU A 52 3.76 22.19 -10.44
CA LEU A 52 4.74 21.48 -11.26
C LEU A 52 5.49 20.39 -10.47
N GLU A 53 5.45 20.41 -9.14
CA GLU A 53 6.20 19.48 -8.30
C GLU A 53 5.67 18.04 -8.42
N SER A 54 6.52 17.09 -8.76
CA SER A 54 6.13 15.68 -8.83
C SER A 54 6.13 15.06 -7.43
N ASN A 55 4.93 14.85 -6.85
CA ASN A 55 4.75 14.04 -5.63
C ASN A 55 4.83 12.55 -5.99
N GLY A 56 5.98 12.14 -6.51
CA GLY A 56 6.29 10.77 -6.87
C GLY A 56 6.79 10.01 -5.66
N ASN A 57 6.13 8.89 -5.37
CA ASN A 57 6.48 7.88 -4.36
C ASN A 57 5.95 8.14 -2.96
N ASN A 58 4.75 7.60 -2.71
CA ASN A 58 4.23 7.35 -1.37
C ASN A 58 4.93 6.15 -0.71
N LEU A 59 6.28 6.19 -0.71
CA LEU A 59 7.14 5.18 -0.09
C LEU A 59 6.75 4.93 1.37
N GLN A 60 6.32 5.97 2.07
CA GLN A 60 5.85 5.88 3.45
C GLN A 60 4.67 4.89 3.61
N TYR A 61 3.69 4.94 2.71
CA TYR A 61 2.55 4.03 2.74
C TYR A 61 2.96 2.60 2.42
N ALA A 62 3.86 2.41 1.45
CA ALA A 62 4.41 1.10 1.13
C ALA A 62 5.20 0.51 2.31
N LEU A 63 6.00 1.32 3.00
CA LEU A 63 6.77 0.91 4.18
C LEU A 63 5.86 0.54 5.35
N ILE A 64 4.83 1.34 5.64
CA ILE A 64 3.86 1.04 6.69
C ILE A 64 3.12 -0.27 6.37
N ALA A 65 2.65 -0.44 5.13
CA ALA A 65 1.98 -1.66 4.69
C ALA A 65 2.89 -2.90 4.82
N ALA A 66 4.15 -2.78 4.40
CA ALA A 66 5.15 -3.86 4.53
C ALA A 66 5.41 -4.21 6.01
N ALA A 67 5.57 -3.21 6.87
CA ALA A 67 5.80 -3.42 8.30
C ALA A 67 4.62 -4.16 8.98
N ILE A 68 3.37 -3.79 8.63
CA ILE A 68 2.17 -4.48 9.11
C ILE A 68 2.14 -5.94 8.61
N ALA A 69 2.44 -6.17 7.33
CA ALA A 69 2.45 -7.51 6.75
C ALA A 69 3.49 -8.42 7.42
N ILE A 70 4.71 -7.92 7.65
CA ILE A 70 5.77 -8.66 8.37
C ILE A 70 5.30 -9.04 9.78
N ARG A 71 4.74 -8.08 10.53
CA ARG A 71 4.26 -8.34 11.91
C ARG A 71 3.14 -9.37 11.97
N ASN A 72 2.25 -9.39 10.97
CA ASN A 72 1.18 -10.38 10.91
C ASN A 72 1.73 -11.78 10.61
N SER A 73 2.74 -11.90 9.74
CA SER A 73 3.39 -13.17 9.44
C SER A 73 4.13 -13.78 10.64
N THR A 74 4.74 -12.96 11.50
CA THR A 74 5.42 -13.45 12.72
C THR A 74 4.43 -13.92 13.80
N LYS A 75 3.24 -13.30 13.89
CA LYS A 75 2.18 -13.74 14.83
C LYS A 75 1.67 -15.15 14.54
N GLU A 76 1.58 -15.55 13.27
CA GLU A 76 1.14 -16.92 12.89
C GLU A 76 2.18 -17.99 13.29
N VAL A 77 3.47 -17.64 13.27
CA VAL A 77 4.57 -18.55 13.65
C VAL A 77 4.68 -18.74 15.17
N GLU A 78 4.28 -17.75 15.97
CA GLU A 78 4.27 -17.87 17.44
C GLU A 78 3.04 -18.61 17.96
N SER A 79 1.85 -18.36 17.39
CA SER A 79 0.61 -19.05 17.81
C SER A 79 0.62 -20.56 17.55
N SER A 80 1.49 -21.05 16.68
CA SER A 80 1.60 -22.48 16.33
C SER A 80 2.63 -23.25 17.17
N LYS A 81 3.45 -22.58 17.98
CA LYS A 81 4.49 -23.23 18.79
C LYS A 81 4.01 -23.82 20.12
N GLU A 82 2.81 -23.48 20.61
CA GLU A 82 2.48 -23.73 22.02
C GLU A 82 1.50 -24.88 22.34
N THR A 83 0.95 -25.63 21.38
CA THR A 83 -0.05 -26.67 21.74
C THR A 83 0.09 -28.05 21.08
N GLN A 84 1.01 -28.27 20.13
CA GLN A 84 1.15 -29.62 19.55
C GLN A 84 2.38 -30.36 20.10
N VAL A 85 2.19 -31.08 21.21
CA VAL A 85 3.08 -32.20 21.54
C VAL A 85 3.00 -33.19 20.38
N SER A 86 4.04 -33.23 19.56
CA SER A 86 4.03 -34.06 18.35
C SER A 86 3.81 -35.54 18.68
N ASN A 87 3.06 -36.24 17.84
CA ASN A 87 2.79 -37.67 18.00
C ASN A 87 4.07 -38.51 18.13
N TRP A 88 5.17 -38.10 17.51
CA TRP A 88 6.47 -38.77 17.66
C TRP A 88 7.08 -38.60 19.06
N LYS A 89 6.87 -37.45 19.74
CA LYS A 89 7.27 -37.26 21.15
C LYS A 89 6.42 -38.11 22.09
N LEU A 90 5.11 -38.20 21.85
CA LEU A 90 4.22 -39.08 22.60
C LEU A 90 4.58 -40.55 22.39
N PHE A 91 4.88 -40.93 21.16
CA PHE A 91 5.30 -42.28 20.80
C PHE A 91 6.63 -42.68 21.46
N ALA A 92 7.64 -41.80 21.41
CA ALA A 92 8.92 -42.02 22.10
C ALA A 92 8.72 -42.17 23.61
N ARG A 93 7.86 -41.34 24.22
CA ARG A 93 7.54 -41.42 25.65
C ARG A 93 6.82 -42.73 26.00
N LYS A 94 5.93 -43.20 25.12
CA LYS A 94 5.21 -44.48 25.29
C LYS A 94 6.15 -45.69 25.19
N LEU A 95 7.14 -45.66 24.30
CA LEU A 95 8.16 -46.70 24.20
C LEU A 95 9.05 -46.76 25.44
N ALA A 96 9.49 -45.60 25.95
CA ALA A 96 10.33 -45.51 27.14
C ALA A 96 9.65 -46.08 28.40
N VAL A 97 8.33 -45.88 28.54
CA VAL A 97 7.56 -46.39 29.68
C VAL A 97 7.20 -47.87 29.51
N SER A 98 7.03 -48.36 28.28
CA SER A 98 6.56 -49.73 28.02
C SER A 98 7.68 -50.79 28.04
N GLY A 99 8.96 -50.41 28.09
CA GLY A 99 10.08 -51.35 28.27
C GLY A 99 10.23 -52.44 27.20
N LYS A 100 9.51 -52.35 26.07
CA LYS A 100 9.62 -53.31 24.97
C LYS A 100 10.64 -52.80 23.96
N SER A 101 11.82 -53.43 23.96
CA SER A 101 12.78 -53.33 22.85
C SER A 101 12.13 -53.95 21.61
N LEU A 102 12.02 -53.17 20.53
CA LEU A 102 11.60 -53.67 19.23
C LEU A 102 12.79 -54.36 18.57
N LEU A 103 12.90 -55.67 18.82
CA LEU A 103 13.61 -56.63 17.98
C LEU A 103 12.58 -57.57 17.36
#